data_AF-A0A258A7M7-F1
#
_entry.id   AF-A0A258A7M7-F1
#
_cell.length_a   1.000
_cell.length_b   1.000
_cell.length_c   1.000
_cell.angle_alpha   90.00
_cell.angle_beta   90.00
_cell.angle_gamma   90.00
#
_symmetry.space_group_name_H-M   'P 1'
#
loop_
_entity.id
_entity.type
_entity.pdbx_description
1 polymer ?
#
loop_
_entity_poly.entity_id
_entity_poly.type
_entity_poly.pdbx_seq_one_letter_code
_entity_poly.pdbx_strand_id
1 'polypeptide(L)'
;TVADLKGKNFAFADPNSTSGFAFPSYYLRKQGFDPATHFSGTVFSGSHDNSVLALVRGQFEAVATFQVNENSGVVQRLTNKAMIPQGSTRVIWTSPLIPASPFSTRANLPEGLKRDFVAAMMAMKTAAPEVFKTFTDGQVSTYAPAKHEDYLDVIAVTEELDARRKQKPGG
;
A
#
# COMPACT_ATOMS: atom_id res chain seq x y z
N THR A 1 -18.37 -8.69 1.42
CA THR A 1 -17.97 -7.59 0.54
C THR A 1 -17.75 -6.35 1.40
N VAL A 2 -17.29 -5.23 0.85
CA VAL A 2 -17.20 -3.97 1.62
C VAL A 2 -18.59 -3.51 2.09
N ALA A 3 -19.62 -3.68 1.26
CA ALA A 3 -21.00 -3.33 1.59
C ALA A 3 -21.51 -4.08 2.84
N ASP A 4 -21.17 -5.37 2.98
CA ASP A 4 -21.56 -6.20 4.12
C ASP A 4 -20.91 -5.78 5.45
N LEU A 5 -19.96 -4.85 5.42
CA LEU A 5 -19.31 -4.31 6.61
C LEU A 5 -20.03 -3.11 7.23
N LYS A 6 -21.20 -2.72 6.70
CA LYS A 6 -21.97 -1.60 7.24
C LYS A 6 -22.26 -1.83 8.73
N GLY A 7 -21.91 -0.86 9.58
CA GLY A 7 -22.09 -0.91 11.03
C GLY A 7 -21.17 -1.88 11.77
N LYS A 8 -20.20 -2.50 11.08
CA LYS A 8 -19.15 -3.30 11.73
C LYS A 8 -17.94 -2.42 12.06
N ASN A 9 -17.12 -2.85 13.01
CA ASN A 9 -15.88 -2.13 13.30
C ASN A 9 -14.83 -2.42 12.20
N PHE A 10 -13.84 -1.54 12.07
CA PHE A 10 -12.78 -1.68 11.09
C PHE A 10 -11.45 -1.14 11.62
N ALA A 11 -10.33 -1.79 11.32
CA ALA A 11 -9.01 -1.25 11.66
C ALA A 11 -8.17 -0.94 10.42
N PHE A 12 -7.64 0.28 10.37
CA PHE A 12 -6.49 0.63 9.54
C PHE A 12 -5.19 0.23 10.25
N ALA A 13 -4.10 0.12 9.50
CA ALA A 13 -2.81 -0.27 10.08
C ALA A 13 -2.17 0.89 10.83
N ASP A 14 -1.83 1.97 10.12
CA ASP A 14 -1.12 3.13 10.66
C ASP A 14 -1.54 4.41 9.90
N PRO A 15 -1.68 5.57 10.56
CA PRO A 15 -2.10 6.83 9.91
C PRO A 15 -1.17 7.32 8.79
N ASN A 16 0.09 6.91 8.80
CA ASN A 16 1.08 7.25 7.78
C ASN A 16 1.25 6.15 6.72
N SER A 17 0.49 5.06 6.79
CA SER A 17 0.63 3.94 5.85
C SER A 17 -0.11 4.18 4.53
N THR A 18 0.61 3.99 3.42
CA THR A 18 0.03 4.03 2.07
C THR A 18 -1.00 2.92 1.86
N SER A 19 -0.60 1.66 2.04
CA SER A 19 -1.44 0.47 1.82
C SER A 19 -2.34 0.12 3.01
N GLY A 20 -1.99 0.58 4.20
CA GLY A 20 -2.73 0.30 5.44
C GLY A 20 -3.72 1.39 5.85
N PHE A 21 -3.68 2.56 5.21
CA PHE A 21 -4.63 3.65 5.47
C PHE A 21 -4.97 4.45 4.22
N ALA A 22 -4.00 5.10 3.58
CA ALA A 22 -4.24 6.10 2.53
C ALA A 22 -5.11 5.57 1.38
N PHE A 23 -4.65 4.49 0.75
CA PHE A 23 -5.35 3.84 -0.37
C PHE A 23 -6.69 3.24 0.08
N PRO A 24 -6.74 2.38 1.11
CA PRO A 24 -8.01 1.83 1.60
C PRO A 24 -9.05 2.92 1.91
N SER A 25 -8.66 3.97 2.62
CA SER A 25 -9.52 5.10 3.00
C SER A 25 -10.07 5.84 1.79
N TYR A 26 -9.22 6.13 0.81
CA TYR A 26 -9.59 6.77 -0.46
C TYR A 26 -10.58 5.91 -1.26
N TYR A 27 -10.27 4.64 -1.51
CA TYR A 27 -11.12 3.79 -2.35
C TYR A 27 -12.45 3.44 -1.69
N LEU A 28 -12.48 3.31 -0.37
CA LEU A 28 -13.74 3.19 0.38
C LEU A 28 -14.67 4.36 0.06
N ARG A 29 -14.17 5.61 0.14
CA ARG A 29 -14.94 6.80 -0.24
C ARG A 29 -15.29 6.86 -1.71
N LYS A 30 -14.34 6.56 -2.60
CA LYS A 30 -14.56 6.50 -4.06
C LYS A 30 -15.68 5.53 -4.43
N GLN A 31 -15.88 4.47 -3.65
CA GLN A 31 -16.95 3.49 -3.82
C GLN A 31 -18.25 3.84 -3.07
N GLY A 32 -18.32 4.99 -2.41
CA GLY A 32 -19.50 5.44 -1.65
C GLY A 32 -19.57 4.92 -0.21
N PHE A 33 -18.52 4.27 0.29
CA PHE A 33 -18.44 3.75 1.66
C PHE A 33 -17.57 4.68 2.52
N ASP A 34 -18.05 5.88 2.88
CA ASP A 34 -17.26 6.76 3.75
C ASP A 34 -16.95 6.04 5.09
N PRO A 35 -15.67 5.81 5.43
CA PRO A 35 -15.31 5.08 6.65
C PRO A 35 -15.93 5.65 7.93
N ALA A 36 -16.17 6.96 7.98
CA ALA A 36 -16.73 7.63 9.16
C ALA A 36 -18.22 7.29 9.40
N THR A 37 -18.95 6.89 8.36
CA THR A 37 -20.40 6.61 8.44
C THR A 37 -20.75 5.17 8.07
N HIS A 38 -19.89 4.49 7.32
CA HIS A 38 -20.13 3.12 6.89
C HIS A 38 -19.84 2.12 8.01
N PHE A 39 -18.78 2.31 8.77
CA PHE A 39 -18.41 1.45 9.90
C PHE A 39 -19.00 1.97 11.21
N SER A 40 -19.14 1.11 12.23
CA SER A 40 -19.48 1.56 13.59
C SER A 40 -18.35 2.33 14.27
N GLY A 41 -17.12 2.10 13.81
CA GLY A 41 -15.93 2.83 14.23
C GLY A 41 -14.70 2.36 13.48
N THR A 42 -13.75 3.27 13.30
CA THR A 42 -12.44 2.98 12.70
C THR A 42 -11.32 3.29 13.67
N VAL A 43 -10.33 2.40 13.78
CA VAL A 43 -9.14 2.62 14.61
C VAL A 43 -7.86 2.33 13.84
N PHE A 44 -6.71 2.70 14.43
CA PHE A 44 -5.39 2.30 13.94
C PHE A 44 -4.82 1.21 14.86
N SER A 45 -4.46 0.05 14.30
CA SER A 45 -3.88 -1.07 15.06
C SER A 45 -2.37 -0.91 15.31
N GLY A 46 -1.74 0.12 14.74
CA GLY A 46 -0.32 0.47 14.88
C GLY A 46 0.63 -0.28 13.92
N SER A 47 0.19 -1.39 13.33
CA SER A 47 0.96 -2.10 12.29
C SER A 47 0.07 -3.05 11.49
N HIS A 48 0.55 -3.43 10.30
CA HIS A 48 -0.10 -4.41 9.45
C HIS A 48 -0.26 -5.79 10.12
N ASP A 49 0.78 -6.24 10.83
CA ASP A 49 0.77 -7.53 11.53
C ASP A 49 -0.27 -7.49 12.67
N ASN A 50 -0.30 -6.39 13.43
CA ASN A 50 -1.29 -6.18 14.48
C ASN A 50 -2.71 -6.15 13.90
N SER A 51 -2.94 -5.55 12.73
CA SER A 51 -4.25 -5.55 12.07
C SER A 51 -4.74 -6.98 11.86
N VAL A 52 -3.92 -7.83 11.23
CA VAL A 52 -4.30 -9.20 10.88
C VAL A 52 -4.45 -10.07 12.15
N LEU A 53 -3.58 -9.90 13.14
CA LEU A 53 -3.72 -10.61 14.42
C LEU A 53 -5.00 -10.22 15.16
N ALA A 54 -5.36 -8.94 15.18
CA ALA A 54 -6.57 -8.45 15.82
C ALA A 54 -7.84 -8.92 15.10
N LEU A 55 -7.82 -9.00 13.76
CA LEU A 55 -8.88 -9.61 12.96
C LEU A 55 -9.12 -11.07 13.38
N VAL A 56 -8.07 -11.88 13.40
CA VAL A 56 -8.18 -13.32 13.72
C VAL A 56 -8.62 -13.56 15.17
N ARG A 57 -8.31 -12.62 16.08
CA ARG A 57 -8.77 -12.64 17.47
C ARG A 57 -10.22 -12.15 17.66
N GLY A 58 -10.89 -11.76 16.58
CA GLY A 58 -12.26 -11.24 16.62
C GLY A 58 -12.40 -9.86 17.25
N GLN A 59 -11.31 -9.08 17.31
CA GLN A 59 -11.35 -7.70 17.82
C GLN A 59 -11.86 -6.72 16.75
N PHE A 60 -11.65 -7.07 15.48
CA PHE A 60 -12.20 -6.35 14.34
C PHE A 60 -12.82 -7.30 13.33
N GLU A 61 -13.88 -6.86 12.66
CA GLU A 61 -14.58 -7.64 11.64
C GLU A 61 -13.90 -7.52 10.27
N ALA A 62 -13.14 -6.45 10.05
CA ALA A 62 -12.33 -6.26 8.85
C ALA A 62 -11.17 -5.30 9.12
N VAL A 63 -10.09 -5.48 8.36
CA VAL A 63 -8.90 -4.65 8.48
C VAL A 63 -8.28 -4.33 7.12
N ALA A 64 -7.57 -3.21 7.05
CA ALA A 64 -6.70 -2.89 5.91
C ALA A 64 -5.29 -3.43 6.14
N THR A 65 -4.72 -4.10 5.14
CA THR A 65 -3.33 -4.54 5.17
C THR A 65 -2.74 -4.60 3.76
N PHE A 66 -1.48 -5.02 3.62
CA PHE A 66 -0.83 -5.13 2.32
C PHE A 66 -0.65 -6.57 1.85
N GLN A 67 -0.65 -6.72 0.54
CA GLN A 67 -0.29 -7.92 -0.19
C GLN A 67 0.57 -7.51 -1.38
N VAL A 68 1.69 -8.21 -1.60
CA VAL A 68 2.60 -7.98 -2.71
C VAL A 68 2.19 -8.84 -3.91
N ASN A 69 1.85 -10.10 -3.66
CA ASN A 69 1.32 -11.04 -4.64
C ASN A 69 0.53 -12.15 -3.92
N GLU A 70 0.00 -13.12 -4.65
CA GLU A 70 -0.80 -14.24 -4.09
C GLU A 70 -0.09 -15.01 -2.97
N ASN A 71 1.24 -15.08 -3.03
CA ASN A 71 2.09 -15.86 -2.12
C ASN A 71 2.86 -15.00 -1.11
N SER A 72 2.76 -13.67 -1.19
CA SER A 72 3.53 -12.75 -0.36
C SER A 72 2.68 -11.59 0.10
N GLY A 73 2.56 -11.47 1.42
CA GLY A 73 1.74 -10.49 2.10
C GLY A 73 1.77 -10.74 3.60
N VAL A 74 1.06 -9.90 4.36
CA VAL A 74 1.05 -10.00 5.82
C VAL A 74 0.38 -11.29 6.27
N VAL A 75 -0.75 -11.65 5.65
CA VAL A 75 -1.48 -12.89 5.93
C VAL A 75 -0.58 -14.10 5.67
N GLN A 76 0.03 -14.19 4.48
CA GLN A 76 0.91 -15.29 4.11
C GLN A 76 2.10 -15.40 5.07
N ARG A 77 2.73 -14.28 5.42
CA ARG A 77 3.84 -14.26 6.39
C ARG A 77 3.42 -14.78 7.76
N LEU A 78 2.28 -14.33 8.28
CA LEU A 78 1.80 -14.75 9.60
C LEU A 78 1.35 -16.23 9.60
N THR A 79 0.72 -16.71 8.53
CA THR A 79 0.38 -18.13 8.37
C THR A 79 1.64 -19.00 8.31
N ASN A 80 2.66 -18.60 7.53
CA ASN A 80 3.92 -19.34 7.44
C ASN A 80 4.68 -19.41 8.76
N LYS A 81 4.51 -18.41 9.63
CA LYS A 81 5.05 -18.40 11.00
C LYS A 81 4.15 -19.11 12.03
N ALA A 82 3.07 -19.77 11.58
CA ALA A 82 2.06 -20.39 12.44
C ALA A 82 1.43 -19.43 13.49
N MET A 83 1.42 -18.12 13.21
CA MET A 83 0.86 -17.11 14.11
C MET A 83 -0.66 -16.96 13.94
N ILE A 84 -1.19 -17.36 12.78
CA ILE A 84 -2.63 -17.43 12.50
C ILE A 84 -2.94 -18.75 11.78
N PRO A 85 -4.14 -19.34 11.97
CA PRO A 85 -4.53 -20.54 11.25
C PRO A 85 -4.65 -20.27 9.74
N GLN A 86 -4.31 -21.26 8.92
CA GLN A 86 -4.58 -21.19 7.48
C GLN A 86 -6.09 -21.08 7.24
N GLY A 87 -6.49 -20.21 6.30
CA GLY A 87 -7.91 -19.98 5.99
C GLY A 87 -8.69 -19.17 7.03
N SER A 88 -8.04 -18.67 8.08
CA SER A 88 -8.68 -17.81 9.10
C SER A 88 -9.05 -16.40 8.62
N THR A 89 -8.65 -16.03 7.41
CA THR A 89 -8.93 -14.72 6.81
C THR A 89 -9.46 -14.89 5.39
N ARG A 90 -10.15 -13.86 4.89
CA ARG A 90 -10.65 -13.80 3.52
C ARG A 90 -10.49 -12.38 2.99
N VAL A 91 -9.91 -12.25 1.80
CA VAL A 91 -9.85 -10.98 1.09
C VAL A 91 -11.25 -10.64 0.57
N ILE A 92 -11.74 -9.45 0.92
CA ILE A 92 -13.06 -8.97 0.50
C ILE A 92 -13.00 -7.88 -0.59
N TRP A 93 -11.81 -7.29 -0.75
CA TRP A 93 -11.51 -6.24 -1.72
C TRP A 93 -9.99 -6.08 -1.84
N THR A 94 -9.52 -5.73 -3.03
CA THR A 94 -8.12 -5.43 -3.34
C THR A 94 -8.07 -4.13 -4.12
N SER A 95 -7.12 -3.25 -3.81
CA SER A 95 -6.90 -2.03 -4.59
C SER A 95 -6.38 -2.35 -5.98
N PRO A 96 -6.47 -1.40 -6.93
CA PRO A 96 -5.55 -1.37 -8.06
C PRO A 96 -4.09 -1.44 -7.57
N LEU A 97 -3.19 -1.79 -8.49
CA LEU A 97 -1.77 -1.87 -8.20
C LEU A 97 -1.28 -0.53 -7.63
N ILE A 98 -0.69 -0.57 -6.44
CA ILE A 98 0.03 0.57 -5.87
C ILE A 98 1.45 0.50 -6.44
N PRO A 99 1.86 1.42 -7.32
CA PRO A 99 3.20 1.37 -7.90
C PRO A 99 4.26 1.56 -6.82
N ALA A 100 5.42 0.93 -7.01
CA ALA A 100 6.59 1.17 -6.17
C ALA A 100 7.11 2.60 -6.38
N SER A 101 7.94 3.08 -5.45
CA SER A 101 8.52 4.43 -5.55
C SER A 101 9.31 4.60 -6.85
N PRO A 102 9.06 5.67 -7.63
CA PRO A 102 9.81 5.93 -8.85
C PRO A 102 11.18 6.53 -8.52
N PHE A 103 12.13 6.35 -9.43
CA PHE A 103 13.24 7.29 -9.54
C PHE A 103 12.77 8.52 -10.30
N SER A 104 13.00 9.70 -9.72
CA SER A 104 12.64 10.99 -10.33
C SER A 104 13.90 11.82 -10.55
N THR A 105 13.93 12.56 -11.66
CA THR A 105 15.05 13.46 -12.00
C THR A 105 14.52 14.89 -12.14
N ARG A 106 15.41 15.89 -12.05
CA ARG A 106 15.03 17.27 -12.33
C ARG A 106 14.68 17.45 -13.82
N ALA A 107 13.65 18.26 -14.08
CA ALA A 107 13.21 18.53 -15.45
C ALA A 107 14.31 19.12 -16.34
N ASN A 108 15.22 19.92 -15.77
CA ASN A 108 16.27 20.63 -16.51
C ASN A 108 17.58 19.85 -16.71
N LEU A 109 17.64 18.56 -16.34
CA LEU A 109 18.81 17.74 -16.66
C LEU A 109 18.94 17.52 -18.18
N PRO A 110 20.16 17.46 -18.74
CA PRO A 110 20.36 17.16 -20.15
C PRO A 110 19.71 15.82 -20.54
N GLU A 111 19.03 15.76 -21.68
CA GLU A 111 18.32 14.55 -22.14
C GLU A 111 19.24 13.33 -22.29
N GLY A 112 20.49 13.55 -22.72
CA GLY A 112 21.50 12.50 -22.77
C GLY A 112 21.74 11.87 -21.40
N LEU A 113 21.88 12.69 -20.36
CA LEU A 113 22.11 12.21 -18.99
C LEU A 113 20.89 11.47 -18.43
N LYS A 114 19.67 11.94 -18.71
CA LYS A 114 18.44 11.23 -18.31
C LYS A 114 18.38 9.84 -18.95
N ARG A 115 18.64 9.75 -20.26
CA ARG A 115 18.65 8.48 -20.99
C ARG A 115 19.72 7.53 -20.46
N ASP A 116 20.94 8.03 -20.26
CA ASP A 116 22.06 7.20 -19.82
C ASP A 116 21.82 6.69 -18.38
N PHE A 117 21.20 7.50 -17.51
CA PHE A 117 20.76 7.07 -16.18
C PHE A 117 19.71 5.93 -16.26
N VAL A 118 18.66 6.09 -17.07
CA VAL A 118 17.63 5.04 -17.24
C VAL A 118 18.25 3.75 -17.77
N ALA A 119 19.13 3.85 -18.79
CA ALA A 119 19.82 2.70 -19.35
C ALA A 119 20.69 1.98 -18.31
N ALA A 120 21.46 2.74 -17.52
CA ALA A 120 22.29 2.20 -16.45
C ALA A 120 21.45 1.48 -15.37
N MET A 121 20.36 2.09 -14.92
CA MET A 121 19.46 1.49 -13.93
C MET A 121 18.85 0.19 -14.45
N MET A 122 18.29 0.20 -15.67
CA MET A 122 17.66 -0.98 -16.27
C MET A 122 18.66 -2.12 -16.52
N ALA A 123 19.91 -1.81 -16.87
CA ALA A 123 20.96 -2.79 -17.11
C ALA A 123 21.63 -3.32 -15.82
N MET A 124 21.52 -2.61 -14.70
CA MET A 124 22.30 -2.86 -13.47
C MET A 124 22.22 -4.30 -12.99
N LYS A 125 21.02 -4.90 -12.97
CA LYS A 125 20.82 -6.29 -12.53
C LYS A 125 21.64 -7.30 -13.34
N THR A 126 21.73 -7.09 -14.65
CA THR A 126 22.43 -8.00 -15.57
C THR A 126 23.92 -7.67 -15.67
N ALA A 127 24.26 -6.38 -15.76
CA ALA A 127 25.63 -5.93 -15.94
C ALA A 127 26.48 -5.99 -14.66
N ALA A 128 25.85 -5.84 -13.48
CA ALA A 128 26.52 -5.81 -12.20
C ALA A 128 25.64 -6.39 -11.07
N PRO A 129 25.39 -7.72 -11.05
CA PRO A 129 24.42 -8.35 -10.14
C PRO A 129 24.74 -8.14 -8.65
N GLU A 130 26.03 -8.17 -8.25
CA GLU A 130 26.42 -7.92 -6.85
C GLU A 130 26.20 -6.46 -6.44
N VAL A 131 26.43 -5.52 -7.36
CA VAL A 131 26.12 -4.10 -7.13
C VAL A 131 24.61 -3.92 -7.02
N PHE A 132 23.83 -4.52 -7.91
CA PHE A 132 22.36 -4.47 -7.85
C PHE A 132 21.83 -5.02 -6.52
N LYS A 133 22.34 -6.17 -6.07
CA LYS A 133 21.95 -6.78 -4.80
C LYS A 133 22.27 -5.87 -3.62
N THR A 134 23.47 -5.29 -3.59
CA THR A 134 23.90 -4.38 -2.51
C THR A 134 23.12 -3.07 -2.55
N PHE A 135 22.91 -2.50 -3.74
CA PHE A 135 22.19 -1.24 -3.94
C PHE A 135 20.71 -1.33 -3.56
N THR A 136 20.11 -2.51 -3.67
CA THR A 136 18.68 -2.72 -3.41
C THR A 136 18.41 -3.44 -2.09
N ASP A 137 19.44 -3.70 -1.28
CA ASP A 137 19.39 -4.55 -0.09
C ASP A 137 18.74 -5.93 -0.35
N GLY A 138 18.79 -6.39 -1.61
CA GLY A 138 18.12 -7.60 -2.10
C GLY A 138 16.59 -7.54 -2.10
N GLN A 139 15.97 -6.36 -1.87
CA GLN A 139 14.52 -6.22 -1.76
C GLN A 139 13.83 -5.94 -3.11
N VAL A 140 14.58 -5.48 -4.11
CA VAL A 140 14.05 -5.15 -5.44
C VAL A 140 14.37 -6.28 -6.40
N SER A 141 13.36 -6.83 -7.07
CA SER A 141 13.54 -7.91 -8.04
C SER A 141 13.99 -7.40 -9.40
N THR A 142 13.51 -6.24 -9.85
CA THR A 142 13.87 -5.60 -11.12
C THR A 142 13.41 -4.13 -11.12
N TYR A 143 13.96 -3.34 -12.04
CA TYR A 143 13.39 -2.05 -12.44
C TYR A 143 12.50 -2.23 -13.67
N ALA A 144 11.55 -1.31 -13.84
CA ALA A 144 10.67 -1.22 -14.98
C ALA A 144 10.50 0.25 -15.40
N PRO A 145 10.18 0.53 -16.68
CA PRO A 145 9.78 1.86 -17.10
C PRO A 145 8.59 2.35 -16.28
N ALA A 146 8.63 3.62 -15.91
CA ALA A 146 7.58 4.31 -15.18
C ALA A 146 7.06 5.47 -16.02
N LYS A 147 5.74 5.64 -16.08
CA LYS A 147 5.07 6.75 -16.75
C LYS A 147 4.20 7.52 -15.76
N HIS A 148 3.83 8.75 -16.12
CA HIS A 148 2.98 9.57 -15.26
C HIS A 148 1.64 8.89 -14.97
N GLU A 149 1.07 8.21 -15.97
CA GLU A 149 -0.21 7.51 -15.88
C GLU A 149 -0.23 6.41 -14.82
N ASP A 150 0.92 5.78 -14.55
CA ASP A 150 1.05 4.73 -13.54
C ASP A 150 0.82 5.26 -12.11
N TYR A 151 0.95 6.56 -11.89
CA TYR A 151 0.88 7.21 -10.57
C TYR A 151 -0.38 8.05 -10.38
N LEU A 152 -1.33 8.07 -11.33
CA LEU A 152 -2.54 8.90 -11.22
C LEU A 152 -3.36 8.60 -9.96
N ASP A 153 -3.49 7.31 -9.59
CA ASP A 153 -4.19 6.93 -8.35
C ASP A 153 -3.40 7.36 -7.10
N VAL A 154 -2.07 7.31 -7.12
CA VAL A 154 -1.23 7.83 -6.02
C VAL A 154 -1.44 9.33 -5.85
N ILE A 155 -1.40 10.08 -6.95
CA ILE A 155 -1.60 11.53 -6.97
C ILE A 155 -2.98 11.86 -6.39
N ALA A 156 -4.04 11.20 -6.88
CA ALA A 156 -5.40 11.44 -6.41
C ALA A 156 -5.57 11.12 -4.91
N VAL A 157 -4.98 10.02 -4.43
CA VAL A 157 -4.99 9.65 -3.01
C VAL A 157 -4.29 10.72 -2.17
N THR A 158 -3.11 11.18 -2.59
CA THR A 158 -2.34 12.20 -1.86
C THR A 158 -3.08 13.52 -1.82
N GLU A 159 -3.61 13.99 -2.96
CA GLU A 159 -4.36 15.24 -3.05
C GLU A 159 -5.62 15.23 -2.17
N GLU A 160 -6.38 14.12 -2.16
CA GLU A 160 -7.56 14.00 -1.31
C GLU A 160 -7.20 14.03 0.18
N LEU A 161 -6.15 13.30 0.58
CA LEU A 161 -5.69 13.29 1.97
C LEU A 161 -5.23 14.66 2.43
N ASP A 162 -4.49 15.39 1.59
CA ASP A 162 -4.04 16.73 1.92
C ASP A 162 -5.20 17.74 1.97
N ALA A 163 -6.18 17.63 1.07
CA ALA A 163 -7.40 18.42 1.13
C ALA A 163 -8.17 18.15 2.43
N ARG A 164 -8.32 16.88 2.83
CA ARG A 164 -8.99 16.50 4.08
C ARG A 164 -8.24 16.92 5.34
N ARG A 165 -6.90 16.88 5.33
CA ARG A 165 -6.07 17.42 6.41
C ARG A 165 -6.31 18.92 6.60
N LYS A 166 -6.38 19.68 5.49
CA LYS A 166 -6.68 21.13 5.52
C LYS A 166 -8.10 21.44 5.99
N GLN A 167 -9.07 20.56 5.73
CA GLN A 167 -10.47 20.71 6.16
C GLN A 167 -10.74 20.37 7.63
N LYS A 168 -9.78 19.78 8.34
CA LYS A 168 -9.83 19.63 9.81
C LYS A 168 -9.02 20.76 10.45
N PRO A 169 -9.54 21.99 10.59
CA PRO A 169 -8.93 22.95 11.49
C PRO A 169 -8.94 22.34 12.89
N GLY A 170 -7.83 22.49 13.61
CA GLY A 170 -7.54 21.76 14.87
C GLY A 170 -8.74 21.63 15.80
N GLY A 171 -8.99 20.38 16.21
CA GLY A 171 -9.78 20.09 17.41
C GLY A 171 -8.96 20.35 18.66
#